data_AF-A0A2W2AIZ6-F1
#
_entry.id   AF-A0A2W2AIZ6-F1
#
_cell.length_a   1.000
_cell.length_b   1.000
_cell.length_c   1.000
_cell.angle_alpha   90.00
_cell.angle_beta   90.00
_cell.angle_gamma   90.00
#
_symmetry.space_group_name_H-M   'P 1'
#
loop_
_entity.id
_entity.type
_entity.pdbx_description
1 polymer ?
#
loop_
_entity_poly.entity_id
_entity_poly.type
_entity_poly.pdbx_seq_one_letter_code
_entity_poly.pdbx_strand_id
1 'polypeptide(L)'
;MRRPALAAATLCAAFSLAAPAQADFVKNAAEWQRLGPEGQAAYAMAIFDVQTVVTADNKYTAARAMGLRACGVGLQLKGAMVAQAINVFYRDHPEARVVTPFVAFNGYFERGVCSPFINKAREELGLKPMKAAPLPESKLQPDQGQPQ
;
A
#
# COMPACT_ATOMS: atom_id res chain seq x y z
N MET A 1 39.80 9.00 46.43
CA MET A 1 38.31 8.95 46.48
C MET A 1 37.73 9.91 45.44
N ARG A 2 36.64 9.47 44.79
CA ARG A 2 35.68 10.23 43.95
C ARG A 2 36.10 10.59 42.51
N ARG A 3 35.58 9.81 41.55
CA ARG A 3 35.23 10.25 40.19
C ARG A 3 33.72 10.04 39.97
N PRO A 4 32.85 11.04 40.19
CA PRO A 4 31.45 10.97 39.80
C PRO A 4 31.24 11.92 38.61
N ALA A 5 31.63 11.50 37.40
CA ALA A 5 31.39 12.33 36.21
C ALA A 5 30.87 11.54 35.00
N LEU A 6 30.80 10.20 35.08
CA LEU A 6 30.28 9.38 33.97
C LEU A 6 28.76 9.15 34.02
N ALA A 7 28.06 9.52 35.09
CA ALA A 7 26.63 9.24 35.23
C ALA A 7 25.71 10.29 34.58
N ALA A 8 26.22 11.47 34.21
CA ALA A 8 25.40 12.57 33.68
C ALA A 8 25.18 12.51 32.16
N ALA A 9 26.04 11.84 31.41
CA ALA A 9 25.96 11.80 29.95
C ALA A 9 24.88 10.84 29.40
N THR A 10 24.45 9.85 30.20
CA THR A 10 23.48 8.83 29.74
C THR A 10 22.03 9.30 29.79
N LEU A 11 21.69 10.33 30.59
CA LEU A 11 20.30 10.81 30.71
C LEU A 11 19.85 11.75 29.58
N CYS A 12 20.77 12.44 28.88
CA CYS A 12 20.39 13.38 27.82
C CYS A 12 20.04 12.70 26.48
N ALA A 13 20.45 11.45 26.26
CA ALA A 13 20.14 10.73 25.03
C ALA A 13 18.67 10.23 24.96
N ALA A 14 17.99 10.11 26.10
CA ALA A 14 16.61 9.60 26.15
C ALA A 14 15.55 10.65 25.77
N PHE A 15 15.88 11.95 25.77
CA PHE A 15 14.92 13.02 25.50
C PHE A 15 14.88 13.50 24.03
N SER A 16 15.76 12.99 23.16
CA SER A 16 15.87 13.48 21.77
C SER A 16 15.01 12.74 20.74
N LEU A 17 14.15 11.78 21.15
CA LEU A 17 13.44 10.89 20.21
C LEU A 17 11.92 10.96 20.26
N ALA A 18 11.32 11.84 21.08
CA ALA A 18 9.86 11.97 21.13
C ALA A 18 9.38 13.19 20.32
N ALA A 19 9.60 13.18 19.01
CA ALA A 19 8.68 13.95 18.16
C ALA A 19 7.28 13.34 18.38
N PRO A 20 6.25 14.13 18.70
CA PRO A 20 4.91 13.59 18.87
C PRO A 20 4.54 12.85 17.58
N ALA A 21 4.11 11.59 17.72
CA ALA A 21 3.55 10.86 16.59
C ALA A 21 2.33 11.64 16.08
N GLN A 22 2.49 12.27 14.92
CA GLN A 22 1.42 12.99 14.23
C GLN A 22 0.57 11.94 13.50
N ALA A 23 -0.60 11.63 14.05
CA ALA A 23 -1.56 10.70 13.46
C ALA A 23 -2.65 11.46 12.69
N ASP A 24 -2.24 12.24 11.70
CA ASP A 24 -3.17 12.96 10.82
C ASP A 24 -3.62 12.10 9.64
N PHE A 25 -4.80 12.43 9.10
CA PHE A 25 -5.26 11.84 7.84
C PHE A 25 -4.33 12.23 6.69
N VAL A 26 -3.92 11.25 5.89
CA VAL A 26 -3.17 11.45 4.65
C VAL A 26 -4.15 11.72 3.51
N LYS A 27 -4.24 12.98 3.09
CA LYS A 27 -5.29 13.48 2.19
C LYS A 27 -4.91 13.45 0.72
N ASN A 28 -3.61 13.47 0.42
CA ASN A 28 -3.10 13.66 -0.93
C ASN A 28 -1.68 13.10 -1.11
N ALA A 29 -1.15 13.18 -2.33
CA ALA A 29 0.20 12.71 -2.66
C ALA A 29 1.31 13.45 -1.90
N ALA A 30 1.16 14.75 -1.63
CA ALA A 30 2.19 15.51 -0.93
C ALA A 30 2.34 15.07 0.54
N GLU A 31 1.22 14.83 1.22
CA GLU A 31 1.22 14.28 2.59
C GLU A 31 1.72 12.84 2.61
N TRP A 32 1.36 12.03 1.61
CA TRP A 32 1.87 10.68 1.44
C TRP A 32 3.41 10.62 1.33
N GLN A 33 4.02 11.55 0.60
CA GLN A 33 5.49 11.62 0.50
C GLN A 33 6.19 12.00 1.81
N ARG A 34 5.47 12.60 2.78
CA ARG A 34 6.04 12.98 4.09
C ARG A 34 6.16 11.82 5.07
N LEU A 35 5.45 10.71 4.84
CA LEU A 35 5.46 9.55 5.75
C LEU A 35 6.80 8.80 5.81
N GLY A 36 7.67 8.99 4.81
CA GLY A 36 8.86 8.17 4.61
C GLY A 36 8.53 6.72 4.22
N PRO A 37 9.53 5.89 3.86
CA PRO A 37 9.29 4.55 3.32
C PRO A 37 8.54 3.61 4.27
N GLU A 38 8.88 3.62 5.57
CA GLU A 38 8.24 2.75 6.56
C GLU A 38 6.79 3.19 6.83
N GLY A 39 6.54 4.49 6.98
CA GLY A 39 5.20 5.03 7.16
C GLY A 39 4.30 4.77 5.96
N GLN A 40 4.84 4.90 4.73
CA GLN A 40 4.14 4.51 3.51
C GLN A 40 3.79 3.02 3.49
N ALA A 41 4.76 2.14 3.80
CA ALA A 41 4.53 0.70 3.80
C ALA A 41 3.46 0.29 4.83
N ALA A 42 3.52 0.84 6.05
CA ALA A 42 2.55 0.57 7.10
C ALA A 42 1.15 1.06 6.72
N TYR A 43 1.04 2.30 6.21
CA TYR A 43 -0.24 2.87 5.76
C TYR A 43 -0.82 2.08 4.59
N ALA A 44 0.01 1.66 3.64
CA ALA A 44 -0.42 0.84 2.50
C ALA A 44 -0.96 -0.52 2.92
N MET A 45 -0.33 -1.19 3.90
CA MET A 45 -0.85 -2.44 4.45
C MET A 45 -2.14 -2.23 5.23
N ALA A 46 -2.27 -1.13 5.98
CA ALA A 46 -3.51 -0.80 6.67
C ALA A 46 -4.68 -0.61 5.69
N ILE A 47 -4.44 0.04 4.53
CA ILE A 47 -5.42 0.08 3.43
C ILE A 47 -5.75 -1.35 2.99
N PHE A 48 -4.74 -2.14 2.63
CA PHE A 48 -4.95 -3.49 2.11
C PHE A 48 -5.78 -4.35 3.08
N ASP A 49 -5.42 -4.37 4.36
CA ASP A 49 -6.10 -5.14 5.40
C ASP A 49 -7.58 -4.78 5.49
N VAL A 50 -7.91 -3.48 5.56
CA VAL A 50 -9.31 -3.02 5.58
C VAL A 50 -10.10 -3.49 4.37
N GLN A 51 -9.48 -3.54 3.19
CA GLN A 51 -10.14 -3.95 1.95
C GLN A 51 -10.34 -5.47 1.86
N THR A 52 -9.66 -6.24 2.71
CA THR A 52 -9.79 -7.71 2.79
C THR A 52 -10.71 -8.18 3.91
N VAL A 53 -11.29 -7.25 4.68
CA VAL A 53 -12.33 -7.58 5.65
C VAL A 53 -13.59 -8.04 4.91
N VAL A 54 -14.00 -9.28 5.14
CA VAL A 54 -15.25 -9.81 4.61
C VAL A 54 -16.37 -9.48 5.59
N THR A 55 -17.27 -8.59 5.19
CA THR A 55 -18.55 -8.39 5.87
C THR A 55 -19.61 -9.22 5.13
N ALA A 56 -20.43 -9.96 5.88
CA ALA A 56 -21.42 -10.90 5.31
C ALA A 56 -22.64 -10.22 4.66
N ASP A 57 -22.63 -8.89 4.57
CA ASP A 57 -23.77 -8.07 4.18
C ASP A 57 -23.94 -7.94 2.65
N ASN A 58 -22.89 -8.18 1.85
CA ASN A 58 -22.96 -8.00 0.40
C ASN A 58 -22.00 -8.91 -0.39
N LYS A 59 -22.51 -9.64 -1.39
CA LYS A 59 -21.70 -10.49 -2.29
C LYS A 59 -20.64 -9.70 -3.07
N TYR A 60 -20.89 -8.43 -3.40
CA TYR A 60 -19.91 -7.60 -4.11
C TYR A 60 -18.70 -7.26 -3.23
N THR A 61 -18.91 -6.92 -1.97
CA THR A 61 -17.82 -6.64 -1.01
C THR A 61 -17.10 -7.93 -0.64
N ALA A 62 -17.83 -9.04 -0.46
CA ALA A 62 -17.25 -10.36 -0.24
C ALA A 62 -16.33 -10.79 -1.40
N ALA A 63 -16.81 -10.70 -2.65
CA ALA A 63 -16.01 -11.04 -3.84
C ALA A 63 -14.72 -10.21 -3.92
N ARG A 64 -14.84 -8.91 -3.63
CA ARG A 64 -13.70 -7.98 -3.60
C ARG A 64 -12.70 -8.35 -2.52
N ALA A 65 -13.15 -8.58 -1.29
CA ALA A 65 -12.29 -8.94 -0.17
C ALA A 65 -11.61 -10.30 -0.38
N MET A 66 -12.35 -11.31 -0.83
CA MET A 66 -11.81 -12.64 -1.18
C MET A 66 -10.78 -12.55 -2.29
N GLY A 67 -11.09 -11.82 -3.37
CA GLY A 67 -10.19 -11.63 -4.49
C GLY A 67 -8.91 -10.87 -4.12
N LEU A 68 -9.03 -9.79 -3.35
CA LEU A 68 -7.87 -9.04 -2.84
C LEU A 68 -7.00 -9.92 -1.93
N ARG A 69 -7.60 -10.70 -1.03
CA ARG A 69 -6.86 -11.64 -0.18
C ARG A 69 -6.11 -12.69 -1.01
N ALA A 70 -6.77 -13.29 -2.00
CA ALA A 70 -6.16 -14.26 -2.89
C ALA A 70 -5.01 -13.63 -3.72
N CYS A 71 -5.20 -12.39 -4.20
CA CYS A 71 -4.16 -11.62 -4.89
C CYS A 71 -2.95 -11.37 -3.97
N GLY A 72 -3.20 -10.93 -2.73
CA GLY A 72 -2.15 -10.68 -1.74
C GLY A 72 -1.30 -11.90 -1.47
N VAL A 73 -1.93 -13.06 -1.27
CA VAL A 73 -1.24 -14.34 -1.09
C VAL A 73 -0.49 -14.76 -2.36
N GLY A 74 -1.15 -14.72 -3.52
CA GLY A 74 -0.59 -15.18 -4.79
C GLY A 74 0.62 -14.36 -5.25
N LEU A 75 0.62 -13.04 -5.00
CA LEU A 75 1.73 -12.15 -5.36
C LEU A 75 2.72 -11.94 -4.21
N GLN A 76 2.50 -12.58 -3.05
CA GLN A 76 3.30 -12.38 -1.83
C GLN A 76 3.48 -10.89 -1.49
N LEU A 77 2.37 -10.12 -1.54
CA LEU A 77 2.42 -8.67 -1.39
C LEU A 77 3.02 -8.27 -0.05
N LYS A 78 3.94 -7.30 -0.09
CA LYS A 78 4.53 -6.64 1.08
C LYS A 78 4.14 -5.18 1.07
N GLY A 79 4.13 -4.53 2.24
CA GLY A 79 3.80 -3.11 2.36
C GLY A 79 4.61 -2.21 1.43
N ALA A 80 5.91 -2.46 1.28
CA ALA A 80 6.77 -1.72 0.36
C ALA A 80 6.33 -1.86 -1.12
N MET A 81 5.83 -3.03 -1.54
CA MET A 81 5.33 -3.24 -2.90
C MET A 81 4.03 -2.46 -3.14
N VAL A 82 3.13 -2.46 -2.15
CA VAL A 82 1.87 -1.71 -2.23
C VAL A 82 2.12 -0.20 -2.22
N ALA A 83 3.02 0.27 -1.35
CA ALA A 83 3.46 1.67 -1.33
C ALA A 83 4.10 2.09 -2.66
N GLN A 84 4.96 1.25 -3.24
CA GLN A 84 5.57 1.51 -4.54
C GLN A 84 4.53 1.64 -5.66
N ALA A 85 3.51 0.78 -5.67
CA ALA A 85 2.42 0.86 -6.63
C ALA A 85 1.61 2.17 -6.49
N ILE A 86 1.37 2.65 -5.26
CA ILE A 86 0.75 3.96 -5.01
C ILE A 86 1.64 5.10 -5.54
N ASN A 87 2.96 5.03 -5.32
CA ASN A 87 3.91 6.00 -5.86
C ASN A 87 3.90 6.02 -7.39
N VAL A 88 3.88 4.84 -8.02
CA VAL A 88 3.74 4.68 -9.47
C VAL A 88 2.43 5.30 -9.97
N PHE A 89 1.32 5.06 -9.28
CA PHE A 89 0.04 5.65 -9.64
C PHE A 89 0.08 7.19 -9.63
N TYR A 90 0.60 7.84 -8.58
CA TYR A 90 0.72 9.31 -8.56
C TYR A 90 1.73 9.88 -9.56
N ARG A 91 2.71 9.08 -9.99
CA ARG A 91 3.64 9.44 -11.06
C ARG A 91 2.92 9.42 -12.40
N ASP A 92 2.18 8.36 -12.68
CA ASP A 92 1.53 8.11 -13.98
C ASP A 92 0.21 8.88 -14.13
N HIS A 93 -0.40 9.30 -13.01
CA HIS A 93 -1.64 10.09 -12.94
C HIS A 93 -1.44 11.39 -12.14
N PRO A 94 -0.79 12.42 -12.71
CA PRO A 94 -0.59 13.70 -12.03
C PRO A 94 -1.89 14.36 -11.56
N GLU A 95 -2.97 14.19 -12.31
CA GLU A 95 -4.32 14.66 -11.99
C GLU A 95 -4.87 14.04 -10.70
N ALA A 96 -4.43 12.84 -10.35
CA ALA A 96 -4.86 12.12 -9.17
C ALA A 96 -4.04 12.49 -7.92
N ARG A 97 -3.08 13.42 -7.99
CA ARG A 97 -2.27 13.80 -6.81
C ARG A 97 -3.06 14.47 -5.68
N VAL A 98 -4.28 14.92 -5.97
CA VAL A 98 -5.19 15.52 -5.00
C VAL A 98 -6.04 14.52 -4.22
N VAL A 99 -6.05 13.23 -4.61
CA VAL A 99 -6.83 12.19 -3.92
C VAL A 99 -5.98 11.43 -2.91
N THR A 100 -6.64 10.69 -2.01
CA THR A 100 -5.98 9.92 -0.97
C THR A 100 -5.27 8.67 -1.53
N PRO A 101 -4.27 8.11 -0.81
CA PRO A 101 -3.60 6.87 -1.20
C PRO A 101 -4.56 5.69 -1.39
N PHE A 102 -5.73 5.70 -0.74
CA PHE A 102 -6.78 4.71 -0.91
C PHE A 102 -7.35 4.68 -2.33
N VAL A 103 -7.56 5.85 -2.94
CA VAL A 103 -8.05 5.93 -4.32
C VAL A 103 -6.99 5.43 -5.29
N ALA A 104 -5.74 5.81 -5.07
CA ALA A 104 -4.59 5.31 -5.84
C ALA A 104 -4.46 3.78 -5.75
N PHE A 105 -4.62 3.22 -4.54
CA PHE A 105 -4.66 1.79 -4.31
C PHE A 105 -5.76 1.10 -5.14
N ASN A 106 -6.99 1.61 -5.12
CA ASN A 106 -8.10 1.01 -5.88
C ASN A 106 -7.85 1.07 -7.40
N GLY A 107 -7.26 2.17 -7.89
CA GLY A 107 -6.90 2.29 -9.31
C GLY A 107 -5.93 1.20 -9.77
N TYR A 108 -4.84 0.99 -9.02
CA TYR A 108 -3.77 0.08 -9.41
C TYR A 108 -4.05 -1.39 -9.04
N PHE A 109 -4.52 -1.66 -7.82
CA PHE A 109 -4.71 -3.03 -7.35
C PHE A 109 -6.06 -3.58 -7.74
N GLU A 110 -7.15 -2.93 -7.31
CA GLU A 110 -8.50 -3.48 -7.50
C GLU A 110 -8.86 -3.56 -8.99
N ARG A 111 -8.55 -2.52 -9.77
CA ARG A 111 -8.83 -2.51 -11.20
C ARG A 111 -7.69 -3.03 -12.06
N GLY A 112 -6.45 -3.01 -11.58
CA GLY A 112 -5.29 -3.52 -12.30
C GLY A 112 -4.92 -4.93 -11.84
N VAL A 113 -3.81 -5.06 -11.12
CA VAL A 113 -3.13 -6.35 -10.91
C VAL A 113 -4.00 -7.41 -10.20
N CYS A 114 -4.92 -7.01 -9.33
CA CYS A 114 -5.79 -7.96 -8.61
C CYS A 114 -7.12 -8.24 -9.32
N SER A 115 -7.42 -7.59 -10.45
CA SER A 115 -8.70 -7.79 -11.13
C SER A 115 -8.97 -9.25 -11.54
N PRO A 116 -7.98 -10.09 -11.95
CA PRO A 116 -8.24 -11.50 -12.25
C PRO A 116 -8.67 -12.30 -11.02
N PHE A 117 -8.04 -12.06 -9.86
CA PHE A 117 -8.39 -12.72 -8.60
C PHE A 117 -9.78 -12.30 -8.12
N ILE A 118 -10.11 -11.01 -8.24
CA ILE A 118 -11.43 -10.48 -7.92
C ILE A 118 -12.48 -11.07 -8.87
N ASN A 119 -12.21 -11.17 -10.17
CA ASN A 119 -13.14 -11.76 -11.12
C ASN A 119 -13.41 -13.24 -10.87
N LYS A 120 -12.39 -13.99 -10.43
CA LYS A 120 -12.58 -15.37 -10.00
C LYS A 120 -13.53 -15.46 -8.79
N ALA A 121 -13.29 -14.65 -7.75
CA ALA A 121 -14.18 -14.61 -6.59
C ALA A 121 -15.61 -14.13 -6.94
N ARG A 122 -15.74 -13.21 -7.91
CA ARG A 122 -17.04 -12.76 -8.44
C ARG A 122 -17.77 -13.89 -9.13
N GLU A 123 -17.09 -14.67 -9.97
CA GLU A 123 -17.64 -15.84 -10.64
C GLU A 123 -18.15 -16.89 -9.64
N GLU A 124 -17.34 -17.22 -8.62
CA GLU A 124 -17.70 -18.15 -7.53
C GLU A 124 -18.96 -17.72 -6.76
N LEU A 125 -19.25 -16.41 -6.73
CA LEU A 125 -20.42 -15.83 -6.07
C LEU A 125 -21.59 -15.53 -7.03
N GLY A 126 -21.47 -15.91 -8.31
CA GLY A 126 -22.50 -15.71 -9.33
C GLY A 126 -22.61 -14.26 -9.85
N LEU A 127 -21.54 -13.48 -9.74
CA LEU A 127 -21.47 -12.09 -10.18
C LEU A 127 -20.77 -11.97 -11.53
N LYS A 128 -21.22 -11.02 -12.35
CA LYS A 128 -20.53 -10.68 -13.61
C LYS A 128 -19.12 -10.16 -13.33
N PRO A 129 -18.11 -10.45 -14.16
CA PRO A 129 -16.77 -9.90 -13.98
C PRO A 129 -16.77 -8.36 -14.05
N MET A 130 -15.89 -7.73 -13.30
CA MET A 130 -15.61 -6.30 -13.40
C MET A 130 -14.68 -6.00 -14.57
N LYS A 131 -14.85 -4.82 -15.18
CA LYS A 131 -13.95 -4.32 -16.21
C LYS A 131 -12.61 -3.94 -15.58
N ALA A 132 -11.55 -4.66 -15.94
CA ALA A 132 -10.19 -4.31 -15.57
C ALA A 132 -9.81 -2.92 -16.15
N ALA A 133 -9.00 -2.18 -15.40
CA ALA A 133 -8.23 -1.10 -15.99
C ALA A 133 -7.16 -1.73 -16.92
N PRO A 134 -6.79 -1.07 -18.02
CA PRO A 134 -5.60 -1.45 -18.76
C PRO A 134 -4.43 -1.53 -17.77
N LEU A 135 -3.71 -2.65 -17.74
CA LEU A 135 -2.47 -2.72 -16.99
C LEU A 135 -1.50 -1.69 -17.60
N PRO A 136 -0.75 -0.93 -16.80
CA PRO A 136 0.32 -0.12 -17.34
C PRO A 136 1.25 -1.04 -18.14
N GLU A 137 1.47 -0.72 -19.42
CA GLU A 137 2.41 -1.46 -20.26
C GLU A 137 3.74 -1.56 -19.52
N SER A 138 4.19 -2.78 -19.31
CA SER A 138 5.41 -3.11 -18.59
C SER A 138 6.59 -2.26 -19.07
N LYS A 139 6.99 -1.26 -18.27
CA LYS A 139 8.39 -0.81 -18.15
C LYS A 139 9.10 -1.51 -16.99
N LEU A 140 8.59 -2.67 -16.57
CA LEU A 140 9.25 -3.61 -15.67
C LEU A 140 9.61 -4.85 -16.50
N GLN A 141 10.42 -4.65 -17.54
CA GLN A 141 11.26 -5.76 -18.00
C GLN A 141 12.41 -5.89 -16.99
N PRO A 142 12.62 -7.06 -16.37
CA PRO A 142 13.90 -7.34 -15.76
C PRO A 142 14.94 -7.29 -16.88
N ASP A 143 16.02 -6.58 -16.62
CA ASP A 143 17.22 -6.51 -17.45
C ASP A 143 17.62 -7.94 -17.84
N GLN A 144 17.16 -8.38 -19.01
CA GLN A 144 17.61 -9.61 -19.63
C GLN A 144 18.95 -9.24 -20.23
N GLY A 145 20.00 -9.54 -19.44
CA GLY A 145 21.39 -9.30 -19.80
C GLY A 145 21.64 -9.60 -21.27
N GLN A 146 22.13 -8.59 -21.95
CA GLN A 146 22.57 -8.67 -23.34
C GLN A 146 23.90 -9.45 -23.36
N PRO A 147 24.00 -10.61 -24.03
CA PRO A 147 25.27 -11.15 -24.44
C PRO A 147 25.58 -10.63 -25.85
N GLN A 148 26.58 -9.76 -25.95
CA GLN A 148 27.68 -9.77 -26.94
C GLN A 148 28.51 -8.50 -26.79
#